data_AF-A0A831XDS4-F1
#
_entry.id   AF-A0A831XDS4-F1
#
_cell.length_a   1.000
_cell.length_b   1.000
_cell.length_c   1.000
_cell.angle_alpha   90.00
_cell.angle_beta   90.00
_cell.angle_gamma   90.00
#
_symmetry.space_group_name_H-M   'P 1'
#
loop_
_entity.id
_entity.type
_entity.pdbx_description
1 polymer ?
#
loop_
_entity_poly.entity_id
_entity_poly.type
_entity_poly.pdbx_seq_one_letter_code
_entity_poly.pdbx_strand_id
1 'polypeptide(L)'
;MKKWMAILSIVTSLTLYSATGVATASVSTIDSFDANSLTKSDGTYWVWGGNYSVPTQIQELTDVKSSFNQHIVVKDDGTVWQWQRNPNSAEVDITPVEGVNNVIATYYPLILDVEGKVYQMPVDSSSTPIKHSNLFLM
;
A
#
# COMPACT_ATOMS: atom_id res chain seq x y z
N MET A 1 -71.93 10.57 -12.12
CA MET A 1 -70.90 10.96 -13.12
C MET A 1 -70.33 12.32 -12.73
N LYS A 2 -69.03 12.36 -12.36
CA LYS A 2 -68.06 13.48 -12.49
C LYS A 2 -66.88 13.21 -11.54
N LYS A 3 -65.80 12.66 -12.13
CA LYS A 3 -64.46 12.50 -11.56
C LYS A 3 -63.71 13.85 -11.65
N TRP A 4 -62.62 13.97 -10.88
CA TRP A 4 -61.43 14.87 -10.96
C TRP A 4 -61.18 15.48 -9.56
N MET A 5 -60.38 14.86 -8.67
CA MET A 5 -58.90 14.79 -8.62
C MET A 5 -58.18 16.14 -8.54
N ALA A 6 -57.50 16.34 -7.39
CA ALA A 6 -56.27 17.12 -7.10
C ALA A 6 -56.46 17.76 -5.71
N ILE A 7 -56.02 17.20 -4.57
CA ILE A 7 -54.67 16.72 -4.21
C ILE A 7 -53.58 17.57 -4.88
N LEU A 8 -53.26 18.72 -4.28
CA LEU A 8 -51.87 19.19 -4.14
C LEU A 8 -51.75 20.33 -3.11
N SER A 9 -52.40 20.19 -1.95
CA SER A 9 -52.06 21.01 -0.77
C SER A 9 -50.81 20.42 -0.09
N ILE A 10 -49.64 20.50 -0.73
CA ILE A 10 -48.30 20.44 -0.13
C ILE A 10 -47.37 21.06 -1.18
N VAL A 11 -47.26 22.38 -1.17
CA VAL A 11 -46.06 23.05 -1.69
C VAL A 11 -45.34 23.55 -0.45
N THR A 12 -44.69 22.61 0.23
CA THR A 12 -43.77 22.89 1.32
C THR A 12 -42.63 23.73 0.78
N SER A 13 -42.50 24.91 1.37
CA SER A 13 -41.45 25.90 1.17
C SER A 13 -40.07 25.24 1.04
N LEU A 14 -39.48 25.30 -0.15
CA LEU A 14 -38.11 24.88 -0.39
C LEU A 14 -37.18 25.97 0.13
N THR A 15 -36.67 25.82 1.34
CA THR A 15 -35.58 26.67 1.84
C THR A 15 -34.32 26.34 1.04
N LEU A 16 -33.79 27.32 0.30
CA LEU A 16 -32.48 27.25 -0.31
C LEU A 16 -31.42 27.13 0.80
N TYR A 17 -30.90 25.92 1.01
CA TYR A 17 -29.68 25.74 1.77
C TYR A 17 -28.53 26.19 0.86
N SER A 18 -27.95 27.37 1.12
CA SER A 18 -26.67 27.71 0.56
C SER A 18 -25.65 26.72 1.11
N ALA A 19 -25.26 25.73 0.28
CA ALA A 19 -24.13 24.88 0.58
C ALA A 19 -22.90 25.79 0.64
N THR A 20 -22.51 26.18 1.85
CA THR A 20 -21.17 26.72 2.10
C THR A 20 -20.21 25.70 1.51
N GLY A 21 -19.49 26.08 0.46
CA GLY A 21 -18.46 25.24 -0.12
C GLY A 21 -17.53 24.81 0.99
N VAL A 22 -17.70 23.58 1.46
CA VAL A 22 -16.72 22.95 2.33
C VAL A 22 -15.53 22.82 1.42
N ALA A 23 -14.52 23.66 1.64
CA ALA A 23 -13.20 23.39 1.11
C ALA A 23 -12.86 21.99 1.62
N THR A 24 -13.00 21.00 0.75
CA THR A 24 -12.53 19.65 1.02
C THR A 24 -11.06 19.82 1.35
N ALA A 25 -10.73 19.67 2.62
CA ALA A 25 -9.34 19.58 3.04
C ALA A 25 -8.67 18.60 2.08
N SER A 26 -7.54 18.99 1.50
CA SER A 26 -6.75 18.11 0.63
C SER A 26 -6.52 16.81 1.41
N VAL A 27 -7.23 15.75 1.02
CA VAL A 27 -7.04 14.43 1.61
C VAL A 27 -5.63 14.03 1.19
N SER A 28 -4.73 13.94 2.16
CA SER A 28 -3.41 13.36 1.91
C SER A 28 -3.64 11.97 1.32
N THR A 29 -3.14 11.75 0.11
CA THR A 29 -3.19 10.44 -0.56
C THR A 29 -2.03 9.55 -0.16
N ILE A 30 -1.26 9.93 0.87
CA ILE A 30 -0.13 9.15 1.39
C ILE A 30 -0.64 8.28 2.53
N ASP A 31 -0.49 6.96 2.37
CA ASP A 31 -0.87 5.96 3.39
C ASP A 31 0.26 5.72 4.39
N SER A 32 1.50 5.62 3.90
CA SER A 32 2.69 5.43 4.73
C SER A 32 3.94 6.04 4.08
N PHE A 33 4.94 6.36 4.89
CA PHE A 33 6.24 6.83 4.41
C PHE A 33 7.36 6.41 5.35
N ASP A 34 8.57 6.33 4.79
CA ASP A 34 9.84 6.12 5.47
C ASP A 34 10.85 7.16 4.95
N ALA A 35 12.11 7.11 5.40
CA ALA A 35 13.17 8.04 5.02
C ALA A 35 13.35 8.16 3.50
N ASN A 36 13.12 7.08 2.76
CA ASN A 36 13.46 6.94 1.33
C ASN A 36 12.30 6.41 0.46
N SER A 37 11.09 6.26 1.02
CA SER A 37 9.94 5.74 0.28
C SER A 37 8.60 6.19 0.84
N LEU A 38 7.56 6.10 0.02
CA LEU A 38 6.17 6.27 0.45
C LEU A 38 5.24 5.34 -0.32
N THR A 39 4.11 5.00 0.29
CA THR A 39 2.95 4.36 -0.34
C THR A 39 1.81 5.36 -0.40
N LYS A 40 1.02 5.29 -1.47
CA LYS A 40 -0.17 6.10 -1.63
C LYS A 40 -1.43 5.25 -1.62
N SER A 41 -2.55 5.89 -1.32
CA SER A 41 -3.91 5.32 -1.32
C SER A 41 -4.40 4.85 -2.69
N ASP A 42 -3.69 5.21 -3.77
CA ASP A 42 -3.91 4.69 -5.12
C ASP A 42 -3.11 3.40 -5.40
N GLY A 43 -2.45 2.84 -4.39
CA GLY A 43 -1.63 1.63 -4.49
C GLY A 43 -0.24 1.87 -5.08
N THR A 44 0.16 3.11 -5.37
CA THR A 44 1.47 3.40 -5.95
C THR A 44 2.58 3.48 -4.91
N TYR A 45 3.76 3.00 -5.28
CA TYR A 45 4.96 3.03 -4.46
C TYR A 45 6.04 3.94 -5.06
N TRP A 46 6.56 4.83 -4.22
CA TRP A 46 7.50 5.87 -4.63
C TRP A 46 8.75 5.83 -3.77
N VAL A 47 9.90 6.10 -4.38
CA VAL A 47 11.21 6.01 -3.73
C VAL A 47 12.08 7.20 -4.07
N TRP A 48 13.00 7.56 -3.17
CA TRP A 48 14.01 8.60 -3.40
C TRP A 48 15.33 8.28 -2.66
N GLY A 49 16.35 9.11 -2.87
CA GLY A 49 17.70 8.91 -2.37
C GLY A 49 18.54 7.97 -3.25
N GLY A 50 19.82 7.79 -2.92
CA GLY A 50 20.75 7.03 -3.76
C GLY A 50 20.81 7.60 -5.17
N ASN A 51 20.53 6.77 -6.18
CA ASN A 51 20.48 7.18 -7.59
C ASN A 51 19.19 7.92 -8.00
N TYR A 52 18.22 8.08 -7.09
CA TYR A 52 16.97 8.81 -7.32
C TYR A 52 16.98 10.16 -6.59
N SER A 53 17.33 11.23 -7.30
CA SER A 53 17.43 12.58 -6.70
C SER A 53 16.07 13.23 -6.41
N VAL A 54 14.99 12.67 -6.94
CA VAL A 54 13.61 13.12 -6.73
C VAL A 54 12.72 11.89 -6.45
N PRO A 55 11.53 12.06 -5.86
CA PRO A 55 10.57 10.96 -5.74
C PRO A 55 10.23 10.38 -7.10
N THR A 56 10.51 9.08 -7.27
CA THR A 56 10.26 8.33 -8.49
C THR A 56 9.36 7.13 -8.17
N GLN A 57 8.31 6.94 -8.96
CA GLN A 57 7.44 5.78 -8.84
C GLN A 57 8.11 4.54 -9.42
N ILE A 58 8.03 3.40 -8.72
CA ILE A 58 8.38 2.09 -9.27
C ILE A 58 7.13 1.54 -9.97
N GLN A 59 7.12 1.50 -11.30
CA GLN A 59 5.91 1.25 -12.10
C GLN A 59 5.39 -0.19 -11.96
N GLU A 60 6.27 -1.16 -11.71
CA GLU A 60 5.94 -2.57 -11.56
C GLU A 60 5.34 -2.91 -10.18
N LEU A 61 5.46 -2.00 -9.21
CA LEU A 61 4.91 -2.13 -7.86
C LEU A 61 3.59 -1.33 -7.75
N THR A 62 2.52 -1.94 -8.26
CA THR A 62 1.13 -1.49 -8.10
C THR A 62 0.44 -2.22 -6.95
N ASP A 63 -0.72 -1.70 -6.54
CA ASP A 63 -1.61 -2.28 -5.52
C ASP A 63 -0.87 -2.53 -4.20
N VAL A 64 0.02 -1.59 -3.84
CA VAL A 64 0.87 -1.71 -2.66
C VAL A 64 0.08 -1.36 -1.40
N LYS A 65 -0.04 -2.37 -0.53
CA LYS A 65 -0.72 -2.27 0.76
C LYS A 65 0.21 -1.76 1.86
N SER A 66 1.44 -2.24 1.87
CA SER A 66 2.43 -1.88 2.89
C SER A 66 3.84 -2.08 2.37
N SER A 67 4.78 -1.31 2.91
CA SER A 67 6.21 -1.47 2.63
C SER A 67 6.98 -1.57 3.93
N PHE A 68 8.13 -2.25 3.87
CA PHE A 68 9.00 -2.46 5.01
C PHE A 68 10.44 -2.08 4.68
N ASN A 69 11.19 -1.79 5.74
CA ASN A 69 12.63 -1.67 5.67
C ASN A 69 13.23 -2.94 5.02
N GLN A 70 14.30 -2.76 4.23
CA GLN A 70 14.92 -3.76 3.34
C GLN A 70 14.30 -3.90 1.94
N HIS A 71 13.59 -2.87 1.47
CA HIS A 71 13.03 -2.86 0.12
C HIS A 71 12.00 -3.98 -0.13
N ILE A 72 11.23 -4.31 0.90
CA ILE A 72 10.14 -5.30 0.83
C ILE A 72 8.82 -4.55 0.68
N VAL A 73 7.98 -5.05 -0.21
CA VAL A 73 6.65 -4.51 -0.50
C VAL A 73 5.63 -5.65 -0.46
N VAL A 74 4.50 -5.40 0.17
CA VAL A 74 3.35 -6.32 0.21
C VAL A 74 2.22 -5.69 -0.59
N LYS A 75 1.73 -6.43 -1.57
CA LYS A 75 0.58 -6.03 -2.39
C LYS A 75 -0.74 -6.39 -1.70
N ASP A 76 -1.84 -5.84 -2.19
CA ASP A 76 -3.19 -6.08 -1.66
C ASP A 76 -3.62 -7.55 -1.76
N ASP A 77 -3.11 -8.28 -2.74
CA ASP A 77 -3.31 -9.73 -2.90
C ASP A 77 -2.51 -10.59 -1.90
N GLY A 78 -1.71 -9.94 -1.03
CA GLY A 78 -0.87 -10.59 -0.03
C GLY A 78 0.48 -11.06 -0.57
N THR A 79 0.76 -10.92 -1.86
CA THR A 79 2.06 -11.29 -2.45
C THR A 79 3.15 -10.34 -1.94
N VAL A 80 4.34 -10.91 -1.75
CA VAL A 80 5.50 -10.19 -1.25
C VAL A 80 6.52 -10.04 -2.37
N TRP A 81 7.03 -8.83 -2.53
CA TRP A 81 8.00 -8.47 -3.53
C TRP A 81 9.19 -7.79 -2.87
N GLN A 82 10.37 -8.10 -3.38
CA GLN A 82 11.59 -7.36 -3.05
C GLN A 82 11.98 -6.53 -4.24
N TRP A 83 12.53 -5.35 -3.99
CA TRP A 83 13.18 -4.57 -5.02
C TRP A 83 14.60 -4.21 -4.61
N GLN A 84 15.52 -4.05 -5.56
CA GLN A 84 16.90 -3.68 -5.28
C GLN A 84 17.35 -2.64 -6.28
N ARG A 85 18.04 -1.60 -5.80
CA ARG A 85 18.65 -0.59 -6.69
C ARG A 85 19.92 -1.14 -7.29
N ASN A 86 20.09 -0.93 -8.59
CA ASN A 86 21.39 -1.02 -9.21
C ASN A 86 22.25 0.18 -8.75
N PRO A 87 23.43 -0.03 -8.16
CA PRO A 87 24.26 1.08 -7.68
C PRO A 87 24.79 1.98 -8.81
N ASN A 88 24.80 1.52 -10.05
CA ASN A 88 25.36 2.24 -11.19
C ASN A 88 24.30 2.82 -12.15
N SER A 89 23.02 2.57 -11.92
CA SER A 89 21.94 3.05 -12.79
C SER A 89 20.68 3.39 -11.97
N ALA A 90 19.66 3.93 -12.64
CA ALA A 90 18.32 4.10 -12.07
C ALA A 90 17.45 2.85 -12.27
N GLU A 91 18.03 1.72 -12.64
CA GLU A 91 17.30 0.47 -12.79
C GLU A 91 17.06 -0.17 -11.42
N VAL A 92 15.94 -0.87 -11.31
CA VAL A 92 15.58 -1.66 -10.13
C VAL A 92 15.29 -3.08 -10.56
N ASP A 93 15.86 -4.03 -9.83
CA ASP A 93 15.50 -5.43 -9.95
C ASP A 93 14.34 -5.68 -9.00
N ILE A 94 13.24 -6.21 -9.53
CA ILE A 94 12.02 -6.47 -8.77
C ILE A 94 11.73 -7.96 -8.85
N THR A 95 11.76 -8.63 -7.70
CA THR A 95 11.65 -10.08 -7.60
C THR A 95 10.52 -10.48 -6.66
N PRO A 96 9.65 -11.43 -7.05
CA PRO A 96 8.68 -11.99 -6.12
C PRO A 96 9.40 -12.83 -5.06
N VAL A 97 8.92 -12.74 -3.82
CA VAL A 97 9.44 -13.50 -2.70
C VAL A 97 8.58 -14.75 -2.53
N GLU A 98 8.95 -15.79 -3.29
CA GLU A 98 8.17 -17.02 -3.36
C GLU A 98 7.99 -17.71 -1.99
N GLY A 99 6.77 -18.17 -1.70
CA GLY A 99 6.43 -18.88 -0.47
C GLY A 99 6.22 -18.00 0.77
N VAL A 100 6.32 -16.68 0.64
CA VAL A 100 6.03 -15.69 1.69
C VAL A 100 4.83 -14.85 1.26
N ASN A 101 3.81 -14.77 2.13
CA ASN A 101 2.62 -13.97 1.88
C ASN A 101 2.21 -13.26 3.17
N ASN A 102 1.42 -12.18 3.04
CA ASN A 102 0.78 -11.50 4.17
C ASN A 102 1.74 -11.10 5.29
N VAL A 103 2.89 -10.51 4.91
CA VAL A 103 3.91 -10.04 5.86
C VAL A 103 3.39 -8.89 6.70
N ILE A 104 3.59 -8.97 8.01
CA ILE A 104 3.16 -7.95 8.98
C ILE A 104 4.34 -7.25 9.68
N ALA A 105 5.53 -7.86 9.67
CA ALA A 105 6.73 -7.25 10.22
C ALA A 105 8.00 -7.82 9.58
N THR A 106 9.05 -7.00 9.51
CA THR A 106 10.39 -7.41 9.10
C THR A 106 11.42 -6.92 10.12
N TYR A 107 12.44 -7.73 10.36
CA TYR A 107 13.60 -7.40 11.20
C TYR A 107 14.81 -8.15 10.69
N TYR A 108 15.72 -7.51 9.96
CA TYR A 108 16.75 -8.18 9.17
C TYR A 108 17.50 -9.27 9.98
N PRO A 109 17.58 -10.53 9.48
CA PRO A 109 17.06 -11.05 8.21
C PRO A 109 15.67 -11.73 8.30
N LEU A 110 14.91 -11.50 9.36
CA LEU A 110 13.63 -12.16 9.65
C LEU A 110 12.42 -11.44 9.06
N ILE A 111 11.44 -12.23 8.65
CA ILE A 111 10.13 -11.81 8.17
C ILE A 111 9.05 -12.56 8.95
N LEU A 112 8.04 -11.87 9.45
CA LEU A 112 6.89 -12.44 10.16
C LEU A 112 5.62 -12.24 9.32
N ASP A 113 4.88 -13.31 9.10
CA ASP A 113 3.56 -13.24 8.47
C ASP A 113 2.41 -13.17 9.48
N VAL A 114 1.21 -12.90 8.95
CA VAL A 114 -0.04 -12.83 9.73
C VAL A 114 -0.40 -14.14 10.44
N GLU A 115 0.12 -15.28 9.98
CA GLU A 115 -0.09 -16.60 10.58
C GLU A 115 0.89 -16.90 11.72
N GLY A 116 1.84 -15.98 11.99
CA GLY A 116 2.85 -16.13 13.02
C GLY A 116 4.07 -16.94 12.57
N LYS A 117 4.21 -17.22 11.28
CA LYS A 117 5.34 -17.95 10.72
C LYS A 117 6.49 -17.00 10.44
N VAL A 118 7.69 -17.46 10.78
CA VAL A 118 8.93 -16.71 10.64
C VAL A 118 9.74 -17.25 9.47
N TYR A 119 10.20 -16.35 8.62
CA TYR A 119 11.07 -16.67 7.50
C TYR A 119 12.39 -15.96 7.69
N GLN A 120 13.47 -16.62 7.29
CA GLN A 120 14.77 -15.98 7.16
C GLN A 120 14.99 -15.67 5.68
N MET A 121 15.10 -14.39 5.38
CA MET A 121 15.48 -13.94 4.05
C MET A 121 16.97 -14.24 3.84
N PRO A 122 17.35 -14.86 2.72
CA PRO A 122 18.75 -15.16 2.47
C PRO A 122 19.55 -13.89 2.18
N VAL A 123 20.87 -13.98 2.31
CA VAL A 123 21.77 -12.84 2.08
C VAL A 123 21.80 -12.45 0.59
N ASP A 124 21.52 -13.39 -0.31
CA ASP A 124 21.34 -13.17 -1.73
C ASP A 124 19.85 -13.11 -2.10
N SER A 125 19.42 -11.99 -2.68
CA SER A 125 18.03 -11.71 -3.10
C SER A 125 17.47 -12.66 -4.17
N SER A 126 18.29 -13.59 -4.66
CA SER A 126 17.92 -14.62 -5.63
C SER A 126 17.47 -15.95 -5.01
N SER A 127 17.67 -16.16 -3.71
CA SER A 127 17.37 -17.46 -3.10
C SER A 127 16.06 -17.43 -2.29
N THR A 128 15.41 -18.58 -2.22
CA THR A 128 14.10 -18.73 -1.58
C THR A 128 14.21 -18.55 -0.07
N PRO A 129 13.32 -17.76 0.58
CA PRO A 129 13.34 -17.61 2.02
C PRO A 129 13.25 -18.94 2.77
N ILE A 130 14.11 -19.11 3.76
CA ILE A 130 14.14 -20.30 4.59
C ILE A 130 13.02 -20.17 5.63
N LYS A 131 12.01 -21.04 5.52
CA LYS A 131 10.93 -21.15 6.50
C LYS A 131 11.46 -21.71 7.82
N HIS A 132 11.31 -20.95 8.89
CA HIS A 132 11.45 -21.46 10.27
C HIS A 132 10.05 -21.69 10.84
N SER A 133 9.78 -22.87 11.38
CA SER A 133 8.49 -23.17 12.03
C SER A 133 8.38 -22.46 13.38
N ASN A 134 7.18 -21.94 13.67
CA ASN A 134 6.69 -21.33 14.92
C ASN A 134 7.70 -21.29 16.08
N LEU A 135 8.36 -20.14 16.27
CA LEU A 135 8.92 -19.81 17.57
C LEU A 135 7.75 -19.41 18.47
N PHE A 136 7.14 -20.40 19.11
CA PHE A 136 6.55 -20.13 20.42
C PHE A 136 7.70 -19.61 21.29
N LEU A 137 7.76 -18.30 21.50
CA LEU A 137 8.51 -17.74 22.62
C LEU A 137 7.87 -18.34 23.88
N MET A 138 8.51 -19.37 24.44
CA MET A 138 8.29 -19.78 25.83
C MET A 138 8.73 -18.68 26.77
#